data_AF-X0XLY5-F1
#
_entry.id   AF-X0XLY5-F1
#
_cell.length_a   1.000
_cell.length_b   1.000
_cell.length_c   1.000
_cell.angle_alpha   90.00
_cell.angle_beta   90.00
_cell.angle_gamma   90.00
#
_symmetry.space_group_name_H-M   'P 1'
#
loop_
_entity.id
_entity.type
_entity.pdbx_description
1 polymer ?
#
loop_
_entity_poly.entity_id
_entity_poly.type
_entity_poly.pdbx_seq_one_letter_code
_entity_poly.pdbx_strand_id
1 'polypeptide(L)'
;PQEGTAHAVMVARDAMKGFKGDLVVLVGDAPLVRAETVRALLEAHRREKADVTLVTAVLEDPKWFGRIVRDRKGNLRGIVEAKDASAKERAIQEVNPSFYAFRWPALAKVLDRITNKNAKGEYYLTDAIGLLVKGGSKAVAVPAAEPEEVVEAVNSREDLAVVAGLARQRILRRLMAEGVTIEDPATTYIDWDVTVGADTWIGPCTVIHGPARIGKHCRVGPLAHLRPGTVLEDGVEVGAFV
;
A
#
# COMPACT_ATOMS: atom_id res chain seq x y z
N PRO A 1 -7.37 8.83 23.03
CA PRO A 1 -8.43 7.88 22.63
C PRO A 1 -8.34 7.62 21.12
N GLN A 2 -8.75 6.45 20.64
CA GLN A 2 -8.80 6.13 19.21
C GLN A 2 -10.20 6.50 18.68
N GLU A 3 -10.34 7.69 18.08
CA GLU A 3 -11.65 8.24 17.70
C GLU A 3 -11.88 8.29 16.17
N GLY A 4 -10.99 7.67 15.38
CA GLY A 4 -11.10 7.61 13.92
C GLY A 4 -9.89 8.15 13.17
N THR A 5 -9.88 8.00 11.85
CA THR A 5 -8.75 8.32 10.97
C THR A 5 -8.46 9.82 10.89
N ALA A 6 -9.49 10.69 10.92
CA ALA A 6 -9.27 12.12 10.99
C ALA A 6 -8.70 12.54 12.36
N HIS A 7 -9.16 11.93 13.46
CA HIS A 7 -8.59 12.18 14.78
C HIS A 7 -7.11 11.79 14.84
N ALA A 8 -6.70 10.69 14.18
CA ALA A 8 -5.28 10.33 14.06
C ALA A 8 -4.45 11.45 13.40
N VAL A 9 -4.97 12.11 12.35
CA VAL A 9 -4.33 13.28 11.73
C VAL A 9 -4.35 14.49 12.67
N MET A 10 -5.43 14.70 13.43
CA MET A 10 -5.53 15.79 14.40
C MET A 10 -4.48 15.67 15.51
N VAL A 11 -4.19 14.45 15.98
CA VAL A 11 -3.14 14.19 16.98
C VAL A 11 -1.76 14.66 16.48
N ALA A 12 -1.51 14.62 15.17
CA ALA A 12 -0.25 15.09 14.59
C ALA A 12 -0.14 16.63 14.50
N ARG A 13 -1.21 17.40 14.75
CA ARG A 13 -1.24 18.86 14.54
C ARG A 13 -0.12 19.61 15.25
N ASP A 14 0.19 19.25 16.48
CA ASP A 14 1.23 19.92 17.26
C ASP A 14 2.62 19.75 16.64
N ALA A 15 2.91 18.57 16.10
CA ALA A 15 4.15 18.31 15.36
C ALA A 15 4.19 19.05 14.01
N MET A 16 3.03 19.43 13.48
CA MET A 16 2.88 20.12 12.19
C MET A 16 2.81 21.66 12.33
N LYS A 17 3.11 22.23 13.50
CA LYS A 17 3.14 23.69 13.70
C LYS A 17 4.11 24.36 12.73
N GLY A 18 3.61 25.33 11.98
CA GLY A 18 4.39 26.07 10.97
C GLY A 18 4.59 25.33 9.64
N PHE A 19 4.21 24.06 9.54
CA PHE A 19 4.24 23.33 8.28
C PHE A 19 3.21 23.91 7.30
N LYS A 20 3.58 24.03 6.02
CA LYS A 20 2.71 24.55 4.95
C LYS A 20 2.80 23.73 3.66
N GLY A 21 3.51 22.60 3.69
CA GLY A 21 3.75 21.77 2.51
C GLY A 21 2.62 20.79 2.21
N ASP A 22 2.95 19.86 1.33
CA ASP A 22 2.09 18.72 1.00
C ASP A 22 2.21 17.67 2.12
N LEU A 23 1.07 17.30 2.70
CA LEU A 23 0.95 16.19 3.65
C LEU A 23 0.53 14.93 2.88
N VAL A 24 1.39 13.92 2.87
CA VAL A 24 1.01 12.57 2.42
C VAL A 24 0.47 11.79 3.61
N VAL A 25 -0.69 11.18 3.44
CA VAL A 25 -1.32 10.29 4.43
C VAL A 25 -1.42 8.90 3.81
N LEU A 26 -0.83 7.93 4.49
CA LEU A 26 -0.89 6.50 4.18
C LEU A 26 -1.44 5.75 5.39
N VAL A 27 -1.83 4.50 5.17
CA VAL A 27 -2.27 3.59 6.23
C VAL A 27 -1.19 2.55 6.55
N GLY A 28 -1.07 2.18 7.83
CA GLY A 28 -0.02 1.27 8.30
C GLY A 28 -0.27 -0.21 8.02
N ASP A 29 -1.47 -0.56 7.56
CA ASP A 29 -1.96 -1.91 7.31
C ASP A 29 -1.98 -2.29 5.81
N ALA A 30 -1.47 -1.41 4.93
CA ALA A 30 -1.33 -1.67 3.49
C ALA A 30 0.15 -1.80 3.08
N PRO A 31 0.82 -2.92 3.40
CA PRO A 31 2.28 -3.03 3.30
C PRO A 31 2.80 -3.17 1.85
N LEU A 32 1.92 -3.36 0.86
CA LEU A 32 2.32 -3.53 -0.55
C LEU A 32 2.43 -2.21 -1.31
N VAL A 33 2.10 -1.07 -0.68
CA VAL A 33 2.18 0.26 -1.28
C VAL A 33 3.54 0.49 -1.95
N ARG A 34 3.53 0.99 -3.19
CA ARG A 34 4.75 1.22 -3.97
C ARG A 34 5.22 2.67 -3.87
N ALA A 35 6.55 2.85 -3.91
CA ALA A 35 7.13 4.18 -3.99
C ALA A 35 6.68 4.91 -5.27
N GLU A 36 6.48 4.17 -6.36
CA GLU A 36 5.97 4.66 -7.64
C GLU A 36 4.57 5.27 -7.49
N THR A 37 3.66 4.60 -6.77
CA THR A 37 2.30 5.10 -6.49
C THR A 37 2.34 6.39 -5.66
N VAL A 38 3.18 6.45 -4.62
CA VAL A 38 3.33 7.66 -3.80
C VAL A 38 3.94 8.82 -4.60
N ARG A 39 4.90 8.54 -5.48
CA ARG A 39 5.47 9.55 -6.40
C ARG A 39 4.42 10.06 -7.37
N ALA A 40 3.68 9.17 -8.04
CA ALA A 40 2.62 9.54 -8.98
C ALA A 40 1.53 10.38 -8.32
N LEU A 41 1.14 10.03 -7.09
CA LEU A 41 0.21 10.79 -6.26
C LEU A 41 0.70 12.24 -6.02
N LEU A 42 1.95 12.42 -5.60
CA LEU A 42 2.54 13.74 -5.35
C LEU A 42 2.75 14.54 -6.63
N GLU A 43 3.20 13.91 -7.71
CA GLU A 43 3.40 14.55 -9.01
C GLU A 43 2.07 15.09 -9.56
N ALA A 44 1.01 14.29 -9.52
CA ALA A 44 -0.32 14.72 -9.92
C ALA A 44 -0.83 15.86 -9.02
N HIS A 45 -0.64 15.74 -7.70
CA HIS A 45 -1.04 16.77 -6.73
C HIS A 45 -0.44 18.14 -7.06
N ARG A 46 0.88 18.17 -7.31
CA ARG A 46 1.63 19.38 -7.61
C ARG A 46 1.34 19.93 -9.01
N ARG A 47 1.33 19.06 -10.02
CA ARG A 47 1.04 19.43 -11.42
C ARG A 47 -0.33 20.08 -11.53
N GLU A 48 -1.32 19.47 -10.91
CA GLU A 48 -2.70 19.96 -10.93
C GLU A 48 -2.94 21.13 -9.98
N LYS A 49 -1.97 21.48 -9.12
CA LYS A 49 -2.15 22.44 -8.03
C LYS A 49 -3.38 22.12 -7.17
N ALA A 50 -3.62 20.82 -6.95
CA ALA A 50 -4.77 20.33 -6.20
C ALA A 50 -4.65 20.67 -4.71
N ASP A 51 -5.77 20.78 -4.03
CA ASP A 51 -5.82 20.89 -2.57
C ASP A 51 -5.89 19.51 -1.91
N VAL A 52 -6.44 18.53 -2.64
CA VAL A 52 -6.37 17.12 -2.31
C VAL A 52 -6.19 16.26 -3.56
N THR A 53 -5.35 15.25 -3.44
CA THR A 53 -5.23 14.18 -4.41
C THR A 53 -5.34 12.86 -3.68
N LEU A 54 -6.02 11.88 -4.27
CA LEU A 54 -6.19 10.56 -3.70
C LEU A 54 -5.93 9.48 -4.73
N VAL A 55 -5.37 8.35 -4.28
CA VAL A 55 -5.30 7.14 -5.09
C VAL A 55 -6.68 6.49 -5.10
N THR A 56 -7.11 5.96 -6.24
CA THR A 56 -8.30 5.12 -6.38
C THR A 56 -7.96 3.81 -7.11
N ALA A 57 -8.77 2.78 -6.93
CA ALA A 57 -8.66 1.54 -7.69
C ALA A 57 -10.06 1.07 -8.13
N VAL A 58 -10.13 0.27 -9.18
CA VAL A 58 -11.38 -0.39 -9.58
C VAL A 58 -11.25 -1.87 -9.25
N LEU A 59 -12.13 -2.37 -8.39
CA LEU A 59 -12.14 -3.77 -7.96
C LEU A 59 -13.44 -4.45 -8.38
N GLU A 60 -13.35 -5.71 -8.78
CA GLU A 60 -14.55 -6.52 -9.09
C GLU A 60 -15.46 -6.66 -7.87
N ASP A 61 -14.86 -7.04 -6.73
CA ASP A 61 -15.50 -7.01 -5.41
C ASP A 61 -14.85 -5.93 -4.53
N PRO A 62 -15.56 -4.80 -4.32
CA PRO A 62 -15.06 -3.69 -3.53
C PRO A 62 -15.14 -3.91 -2.01
N LYS A 63 -15.67 -5.05 -1.53
CA LYS A 63 -15.70 -5.46 -0.11
C LYS A 63 -16.00 -4.30 0.85
N TRP A 64 -15.11 -4.07 1.84
CA TRP A 64 -15.21 -3.05 2.89
C TRP A 64 -14.62 -1.69 2.54
N PHE A 65 -14.07 -1.49 1.34
CA PHE A 65 -13.43 -0.21 0.99
C PHE A 65 -14.45 0.94 0.89
N GLY A 66 -14.01 2.17 1.20
CA GLY A 66 -14.81 3.35 0.87
C GLY A 66 -15.06 3.47 -0.64
N ARG A 67 -16.24 3.89 -1.05
CA ARG A 67 -16.65 4.03 -2.45
C ARG A 67 -16.39 5.44 -2.96
N ILE A 68 -15.79 5.57 -4.13
CA ILE A 68 -15.54 6.87 -4.76
C ILE A 68 -16.82 7.39 -5.40
N VAL A 69 -17.34 8.51 -4.88
CA VAL A 69 -18.57 9.12 -5.39
C VAL A 69 -18.21 10.24 -6.36
N ARG A 70 -18.71 10.14 -7.59
CA ARG A 70 -18.55 11.14 -8.64
C ARG A 70 -19.87 11.81 -9.01
N ASP A 71 -19.80 13.04 -9.52
CA ASP A 71 -20.95 13.72 -10.13
C ASP A 71 -21.22 13.22 -11.56
N ARG A 72 -22.27 13.74 -12.21
CA ARG A 72 -22.63 13.36 -13.59
C ARG A 72 -21.58 13.75 -14.65
N LYS A 73 -20.66 14.66 -14.31
CA LYS A 73 -19.56 15.11 -15.17
C LYS A 73 -18.27 14.32 -14.88
N GLY A 74 -18.30 13.37 -13.96
CA GLY A 74 -17.15 12.55 -13.55
C GLY A 74 -16.26 13.20 -12.49
N ASN A 75 -16.62 14.39 -11.97
CA ASN A 75 -15.82 15.06 -10.94
C ASN A 75 -15.97 14.35 -9.60
N LEU A 76 -14.88 14.29 -8.83
CA LEU A 76 -14.90 13.74 -7.48
C LEU A 76 -15.82 14.59 -6.59
N ARG A 77 -16.79 13.93 -5.95
CA ARG A 77 -17.71 14.55 -4.99
C ARG A 77 -17.34 14.24 -3.54
N GLY A 78 -16.82 13.04 -3.30
CA GLY A 78 -16.47 12.58 -1.96
C GLY A 78 -16.28 11.06 -1.95
N ILE A 79 -16.24 10.53 -0.73
CA ILE A 79 -16.09 9.11 -0.46
C ILE A 79 -17.20 8.73 0.52
N VAL A 80 -17.78 7.54 0.35
CA VAL A 80 -18.74 6.97 1.31
C VAL A 80 -18.19 5.64 1.82
N GLU A 81 -18.09 5.49 3.14
CA GLU A 81 -17.61 4.26 3.76
C GLU A 81 -18.57 3.10 3.46
N ALA A 82 -18.05 1.87 3.34
CA ALA A 82 -18.86 0.70 2.99
C ALA A 82 -20.04 0.46 3.96
N LYS A 83 -19.86 0.77 5.25
CA LYS A 83 -20.91 0.64 6.27
C LYS A 83 -22.02 1.69 6.14
N ASP A 84 -21.67 2.89 5.67
CA ASP A 84 -22.57 4.02 5.51
C ASP A 84 -23.17 4.10 4.08
N ALA A 85 -22.65 3.29 3.15
CA ALA A 85 -23.09 3.25 1.76
C ALA A 85 -24.51 2.66 1.60
N SER A 86 -25.34 3.36 0.83
CA SER A 86 -26.63 2.85 0.32
C SER A 86 -26.45 1.67 -0.64
N ALA A 87 -27.52 0.95 -0.95
CA ALA A 87 -27.48 -0.17 -1.91
C ALA A 87 -26.91 0.25 -3.29
N LYS A 88 -27.23 1.48 -3.73
CA LYS A 88 -26.71 2.03 -4.98
C LYS A 88 -25.22 2.35 -4.90
N GLU A 89 -24.77 2.91 -3.78
CA GLU A 89 -23.35 3.25 -3.58
C GLU A 89 -22.49 1.99 -3.41
N ARG A 90 -23.02 0.93 -2.78
CA ARG A 90 -22.29 -0.34 -2.65
C ARG A 90 -21.93 -1.00 -3.97
N ALA A 91 -22.71 -0.72 -5.03
CA ALA A 91 -22.46 -1.19 -6.39
C ALA A 91 -21.34 -0.41 -7.12
N ILE A 92 -20.82 0.67 -6.54
CA ILE A 92 -19.66 1.37 -7.08
C ILE A 92 -18.43 0.48 -6.89
N GLN A 93 -17.72 0.21 -7.99
CA GLN A 93 -16.49 -0.60 -8.01
C GLN A 93 -15.22 0.23 -7.82
N GLU A 94 -15.29 1.55 -8.02
CA GLU A 94 -14.18 2.45 -7.73
C GLU A 94 -14.05 2.67 -6.21
N VAL A 95 -12.92 2.29 -5.65
CA VAL A 95 -12.66 2.23 -4.22
C VAL A 95 -11.55 3.18 -3.77
N ASN A 96 -11.58 3.47 -2.47
CA ASN A 96 -10.61 4.29 -1.76
C ASN A 96 -9.60 3.43 -0.96
N PRO A 97 -8.36 3.25 -1.44
CA PRO A 97 -7.26 2.62 -0.69
C PRO A 97 -6.73 3.43 0.48
N SER A 98 -7.20 4.66 0.69
CA SER A 98 -6.73 5.56 1.75
C SER A 98 -5.29 6.08 1.60
N PHE A 99 -4.85 6.31 0.37
CA PHE A 99 -3.61 7.06 0.09
C PHE A 99 -3.96 8.46 -0.41
N TYR A 100 -3.50 9.48 0.30
CA TYR A 100 -3.84 10.87 0.02
C TYR A 100 -2.63 11.78 0.02
N ALA A 101 -2.67 12.82 -0.80
CA ALA A 101 -1.83 13.99 -0.71
C ALA A 101 -2.72 15.21 -0.51
N PHE A 102 -2.51 15.94 0.57
CA PHE A 102 -3.23 17.16 0.89
C PHE A 102 -2.29 18.35 0.89
N ARG A 103 -2.78 19.51 0.46
CA ARG A 103 -2.21 20.76 0.94
C ARG A 103 -2.57 20.91 2.41
N TRP A 104 -1.58 20.92 3.28
CA TRP A 104 -1.85 21.00 4.72
C TRP A 104 -2.76 22.18 5.12
N PRO A 105 -2.56 23.42 4.62
CA PRO A 105 -3.46 24.52 4.95
C PRO A 105 -4.91 24.32 4.49
N ALA A 106 -5.16 23.52 3.45
CA ALA A 106 -6.51 23.20 3.00
C ALA A 106 -7.17 22.19 3.94
N LEU A 107 -6.48 21.09 4.25
CA LEU A 107 -6.97 20.07 5.17
C LEU A 107 -7.23 20.65 6.57
N ALA A 108 -6.30 21.45 7.10
CA ALA A 108 -6.41 22.06 8.42
C ALA A 108 -7.72 22.87 8.60
N LYS A 109 -8.20 23.55 7.55
CA LYS A 109 -9.45 24.34 7.59
C LYS A 109 -10.72 23.50 7.71
N VAL A 110 -10.67 22.22 7.31
CA VAL A 110 -11.85 21.35 7.31
C VAL A 110 -11.83 20.30 8.41
N LEU A 111 -10.67 19.98 8.98
CA LEU A 111 -10.54 18.95 10.00
C LEU A 111 -11.51 19.18 11.18
N ASP A 112 -11.62 20.40 11.72
CA ASP A 112 -12.53 20.71 12.85
C ASP A 112 -14.02 20.62 12.51
N ARG A 113 -14.35 20.49 11.21
CA ARG A 113 -15.72 20.35 10.72
C ARG A 113 -16.12 18.90 10.50
N ILE A 114 -15.18 17.97 10.62
CA ILE A 114 -15.46 16.54 10.55
C ILE A 114 -16.20 16.15 11.83
N THR A 115 -17.30 15.42 11.67
CA THR A 115 -18.14 14.99 12.80
C THR A 115 -18.10 13.47 12.90
N ASN A 116 -18.46 12.94 14.05
CA ASN A 116 -18.57 11.50 14.28
C ASN A 116 -20.00 10.97 14.09
N LYS A 117 -20.86 11.70 13.35
CA LYS A 117 -22.26 11.33 13.10
C LYS A 117 -22.36 10.32 11.94
N ASN A 118 -21.83 9.12 12.14
CA ASN A 118 -21.86 8.01 11.20
C ASN A 118 -22.07 6.67 11.94
N ALA A 119 -22.15 5.57 11.18
CA ALA A 119 -22.45 4.25 11.74
C ALA A 119 -21.44 3.74 12.78
N LYS A 120 -20.19 4.25 12.79
CA LYS A 120 -19.17 3.85 13.79
C LYS A 120 -19.00 4.83 14.94
N GLY A 121 -19.52 6.05 14.84
CA GLY A 121 -19.24 7.08 15.84
C GLY A 121 -17.79 7.60 15.78
N GLU A 122 -17.15 7.58 14.62
CA GLU A 122 -15.73 7.94 14.42
C GLU A 122 -15.55 9.17 13.53
N TYR A 123 -14.46 9.93 13.69
CA TYR A 123 -14.09 11.00 12.76
C TYR A 123 -13.39 10.41 11.53
N TYR A 124 -14.07 10.35 10.39
CA TYR A 124 -13.51 9.80 9.16
C TYR A 124 -12.73 10.86 8.37
N LEU A 125 -11.47 10.56 8.03
CA LEU A 125 -10.68 11.43 7.15
C LEU A 125 -11.31 11.53 5.74
N THR A 126 -12.04 10.51 5.31
CA THR A 126 -12.76 10.49 4.02
C THR A 126 -13.81 11.60 3.90
N ASP A 127 -14.39 12.06 5.01
CA ASP A 127 -15.31 13.20 5.03
C ASP A 127 -14.63 14.52 4.65
N ALA A 128 -13.30 14.63 4.87
CA ALA A 128 -12.53 15.80 4.49
C ALA A 128 -12.62 16.06 2.98
N ILE A 129 -12.68 15.00 2.16
CA ILE A 129 -12.78 15.11 0.70
C ILE A 129 -14.08 15.83 0.32
N GLY A 130 -15.21 15.39 0.88
CA GLY A 130 -16.51 16.02 0.63
C GLY A 130 -16.57 17.47 1.13
N LEU A 131 -15.97 17.77 2.28
CA LEU A 131 -15.89 19.11 2.83
C LEU A 131 -15.04 20.06 1.96
N LEU A 132 -13.89 19.58 1.47
CA LEU A 132 -13.01 20.34 0.58
C LEU A 132 -13.68 20.63 -0.76
N VAL A 133 -14.25 19.61 -1.40
CA VAL A 133 -14.94 19.77 -2.70
C VAL A 133 -16.13 20.72 -2.58
N LYS A 134 -16.96 20.60 -1.53
CA LYS A 134 -18.06 21.55 -1.27
C LYS A 134 -17.58 22.98 -1.03
N GLY A 135 -16.36 23.14 -0.49
CA GLY A 135 -15.71 24.44 -0.30
C GLY A 135 -15.03 25.00 -1.55
N GLY A 136 -15.18 24.36 -2.72
CA GLY A 136 -14.57 24.80 -3.97
C GLY A 136 -13.10 24.41 -4.13
N SER A 137 -12.57 23.52 -3.28
CA SER A 137 -11.19 23.04 -3.37
C SER A 137 -11.02 22.11 -4.57
N LYS A 138 -9.83 22.14 -5.19
CA LYS A 138 -9.54 21.25 -6.33
C LYS A 138 -9.17 19.85 -5.82
N ALA A 139 -9.95 18.85 -6.21
CA ALA A 139 -9.69 17.45 -5.89
C ALA A 139 -9.34 16.64 -7.14
N VAL A 140 -8.33 15.77 -7.04
CA VAL A 140 -7.83 14.97 -8.17
C VAL A 140 -7.72 13.51 -7.75
N ALA A 141 -8.25 12.59 -8.55
CA ALA A 141 -8.05 11.16 -8.36
C ALA A 141 -6.96 10.64 -9.30
N VAL A 142 -6.08 9.78 -8.78
CA VAL A 142 -5.09 9.05 -9.57
C VAL A 142 -5.33 7.55 -9.41
N PRO A 143 -5.25 6.73 -10.47
CA PRO A 143 -5.35 5.29 -10.31
C PRO A 143 -4.12 4.76 -9.56
N ALA A 144 -4.31 3.69 -8.77
CA ALA A 144 -3.20 2.90 -8.24
C ALA A 144 -2.34 2.38 -9.40
N ALA A 145 -1.02 2.32 -9.21
CA ALA A 145 -0.13 1.83 -10.26
C ALA A 145 -0.40 0.35 -10.57
N GLU A 146 -0.72 -0.42 -9.53
CA GLU A 146 -0.95 -1.86 -9.62
C GLU A 146 -2.15 -2.28 -8.76
N PRO A 147 -2.98 -3.22 -9.23
CA PRO A 147 -4.10 -3.72 -8.45
C PRO A 147 -3.68 -4.26 -7.09
N GLU A 148 -2.53 -4.96 -6.99
CA GLU A 148 -2.08 -5.66 -5.77
C GLU A 148 -1.84 -4.72 -4.58
N GLU A 149 -1.61 -3.43 -4.83
CA GLU A 149 -1.46 -2.41 -3.77
C GLU A 149 -2.77 -2.15 -3.02
N VAL A 150 -3.90 -2.52 -3.62
CA VAL A 150 -5.26 -2.23 -3.13
C VAL A 150 -6.08 -3.51 -2.97
N VAL A 151 -5.48 -4.68 -3.22
CA VAL A 151 -6.18 -5.98 -3.12
C VAL A 151 -6.66 -6.27 -1.71
N GLU A 152 -5.86 -5.96 -0.69
CA GLU A 152 -6.16 -6.36 0.69
C GLU A 152 -5.42 -5.45 1.69
N ALA A 153 -6.18 -4.82 2.61
CA ALA A 153 -5.62 -4.17 3.79
C ALA A 153 -5.63 -5.18 4.94
N VAL A 154 -4.53 -5.28 5.70
CA VAL A 154 -4.35 -6.33 6.71
C VAL A 154 -5.15 -6.03 7.97
N ASN A 155 -6.34 -6.63 8.09
CA ASN A 155 -7.22 -6.52 9.26
C ASN A 155 -7.30 -7.83 10.05
N SER A 156 -6.93 -8.95 9.44
CA SER A 156 -6.94 -10.28 10.02
C SER A 156 -5.63 -11.04 9.75
N ARG A 157 -5.44 -12.17 10.44
CA ARG A 157 -4.29 -13.06 10.17
C ARG A 157 -4.41 -13.76 8.81
N GLU A 158 -5.63 -13.91 8.30
CA GLU A 158 -5.88 -14.45 6.96
C GLU A 158 -5.42 -13.45 5.90
N ASP A 159 -5.80 -12.18 6.06
CA ASP A 159 -5.36 -11.08 5.20
C ASP A 159 -3.82 -10.98 5.19
N LEU A 160 -3.19 -11.10 6.37
CA LEU A 160 -1.73 -11.11 6.48
C LEU A 160 -1.09 -12.23 5.68
N ALA A 161 -1.66 -13.45 5.70
CA ALA A 161 -1.14 -14.57 4.95
C ALA A 161 -1.25 -14.35 3.43
N VAL A 162 -2.37 -13.80 2.97
CA VAL A 162 -2.59 -13.43 1.55
C VAL A 162 -1.56 -12.38 1.12
N VAL A 163 -1.45 -11.30 1.88
CA VAL A 163 -0.55 -10.17 1.58
C VAL A 163 0.92 -10.60 1.63
N ALA A 164 1.31 -11.44 2.58
CA ALA A 164 2.66 -12.02 2.64
C ALA A 164 2.96 -12.92 1.43
N GLY A 165 1.96 -13.64 0.92
CA GLY A 165 2.07 -14.40 -0.33
C GLY A 165 2.36 -13.50 -1.53
N LEU A 166 1.63 -12.40 -1.68
CA LEU A 166 1.84 -11.41 -2.75
C LEU A 166 3.23 -10.75 -2.63
N ALA A 167 3.63 -10.35 -1.43
CA ALA A 167 4.97 -9.80 -1.17
C ALA A 167 6.07 -10.79 -1.58
N ARG A 168 5.92 -12.07 -1.20
CA ARG A 168 6.85 -13.15 -1.56
C ARG A 168 6.94 -13.32 -3.07
N GLN A 169 5.81 -13.43 -3.77
CA GLN A 169 5.81 -13.54 -5.23
C GLN A 169 6.54 -12.38 -5.89
N ARG A 170 6.39 -11.16 -5.38
CA ARG A 170 7.09 -9.97 -5.87
C ARG A 170 8.61 -10.08 -5.72
N ILE A 171 9.08 -10.52 -4.55
CA ILE A 171 10.51 -10.73 -4.29
C ILE A 171 11.09 -11.79 -5.24
N LEU A 172 10.39 -12.92 -5.38
CA LEU A 172 10.84 -14.00 -6.26
C LEU A 172 10.85 -13.57 -7.74
N ARG A 173 9.82 -12.85 -8.21
CA ARG A 173 9.79 -12.28 -9.58
C ARG A 173 10.96 -11.33 -9.82
N ARG A 174 11.31 -10.47 -8.85
CA ARG A 174 12.49 -9.59 -8.94
C ARG A 174 13.77 -10.40 -9.14
N LEU A 175 14.03 -11.38 -8.27
CA LEU A 175 15.24 -12.20 -8.32
C LEU A 175 15.33 -13.01 -9.62
N MET A 176 14.21 -13.59 -10.08
CA MET A 176 14.18 -14.29 -11.37
C MET A 176 14.45 -13.35 -12.55
N ALA A 177 13.92 -12.12 -12.52
CA ALA A 177 14.22 -11.11 -13.54
C ALA A 177 15.70 -10.65 -13.50
N GLU A 178 16.37 -10.76 -12.35
CA GLU A 178 17.80 -10.49 -12.16
C GLU A 178 18.71 -11.68 -12.56
N GLY A 179 18.14 -12.78 -13.06
CA GLY A 179 18.89 -13.93 -13.60
C GLY A 179 19.08 -15.09 -12.63
N VAL A 180 18.30 -15.15 -11.55
CA VAL A 180 18.31 -16.28 -10.59
C VAL A 180 17.31 -17.34 -11.03
N THR A 181 17.72 -18.62 -11.01
CA THR A 181 16.78 -19.72 -11.21
C THR A 181 16.17 -20.11 -9.88
N ILE A 182 14.85 -19.98 -9.74
CA ILE A 182 14.08 -20.47 -8.59
C ILE A 182 13.23 -21.62 -9.09
N GLU A 183 13.61 -22.85 -8.75
CA GLU A 183 12.99 -24.05 -9.34
C GLU A 183 11.52 -24.17 -8.99
N ASP A 184 11.16 -23.93 -7.73
CA ASP A 184 9.77 -23.92 -7.26
C ASP A 184 9.48 -22.66 -6.42
N PRO A 185 8.95 -21.60 -7.05
CA PRO A 185 8.56 -20.38 -6.35
C PRO A 185 7.43 -20.59 -5.32
N ALA A 186 6.63 -21.65 -5.43
CA ALA A 186 5.51 -21.87 -4.50
C ALA A 186 6.00 -22.31 -3.12
N THR A 187 7.16 -22.97 -3.04
CA THR A 187 7.76 -23.50 -1.81
C THR A 187 9.03 -22.77 -1.37
N THR A 188 9.46 -21.74 -2.10
CA THR A 188 10.68 -20.97 -1.80
C THR A 188 10.36 -19.67 -1.07
N TYR A 189 11.06 -19.40 0.03
CA TYR A 189 10.86 -18.22 0.87
C TYR A 189 12.16 -17.42 0.97
N ILE A 190 12.13 -16.17 0.52
CA ILE A 190 13.30 -15.29 0.51
C ILE A 190 12.85 -13.93 1.05
N ASP A 191 13.54 -13.43 2.08
CA ASP A 191 13.25 -12.11 2.64
C ASP A 191 13.65 -10.99 1.67
N TRP A 192 13.01 -9.82 1.80
CA TRP A 192 13.08 -8.74 0.80
C TRP A 192 14.47 -8.12 0.62
N ASP A 193 15.29 -8.17 1.67
CA ASP A 193 16.63 -7.61 1.82
C ASP A 193 17.75 -8.63 1.53
N VAL A 194 17.40 -9.81 0.98
CA VAL A 194 18.35 -10.78 0.44
C VAL A 194 18.78 -10.38 -0.98
N THR A 195 20.07 -10.48 -1.25
CA THR A 195 20.64 -10.34 -2.60
C THR A 195 21.19 -11.67 -3.10
N VAL A 196 20.92 -12.01 -4.36
CA VAL A 196 21.38 -13.25 -5.00
C VAL A 196 22.02 -12.90 -6.33
N GLY A 197 23.23 -13.39 -6.58
CA GLY A 197 23.92 -13.21 -7.85
C GLY A 197 23.27 -14.01 -8.98
N ALA A 198 23.39 -13.49 -10.21
CA ALA A 198 22.91 -14.15 -11.42
C ALA A 198 23.49 -15.57 -11.59
N ASP A 199 22.76 -16.40 -12.33
CA ASP A 199 23.08 -17.81 -12.61
C ASP A 199 23.16 -18.71 -11.37
N THR A 200 22.71 -18.22 -10.21
CA THR A 200 22.48 -19.05 -9.02
C THR A 200 21.16 -19.80 -9.14
N TRP A 201 21.18 -21.08 -8.74
CA TRP A 201 19.99 -21.93 -8.67
C TRP A 201 19.56 -22.10 -7.21
N ILE A 202 18.26 -21.92 -6.97
CA ILE A 202 17.61 -22.12 -5.67
C ILE A 202 16.60 -23.26 -5.80
N GLY A 203 16.85 -24.33 -5.07
CA GLY A 203 16.03 -25.53 -5.05
C GLY A 203 14.77 -25.39 -4.18
N PRO A 204 13.78 -26.28 -4.35
CA PRO A 204 12.51 -26.25 -3.64
C PRO A 204 12.64 -26.28 -2.10
N CYS A 205 11.61 -25.80 -1.42
CA CYS A 205 11.51 -25.79 0.05
C CYS A 205 12.69 -25.09 0.75
N THR A 206 13.29 -24.09 0.10
CA THR A 206 14.41 -23.32 0.64
C THR A 206 13.92 -22.05 1.32
N VAL A 207 14.47 -21.75 2.49
CA VAL A 207 14.19 -20.54 3.28
C VAL A 207 15.49 -19.74 3.45
N ILE A 208 15.47 -18.48 3.01
CA ILE A 208 16.62 -17.58 3.07
C ILE A 208 16.22 -16.33 3.84
N HIS A 209 16.66 -16.26 5.09
CA HIS A 209 16.39 -15.13 5.96
C HIS A 209 17.38 -13.99 5.75
N GLY A 210 16.86 -12.78 5.67
CA GLY A 210 17.63 -11.58 5.45
C GLY A 210 18.13 -10.91 6.74
N PRO A 211 19.13 -10.03 6.64
CA PRO A 211 19.87 -9.70 5.42
C PRO A 211 20.85 -10.84 5.07
N ALA A 212 20.92 -11.26 3.80
CA ALA A 212 21.86 -12.29 3.34
C ALA A 212 22.39 -11.98 1.94
N ARG A 213 23.61 -12.43 1.64
CA ARG A 213 24.27 -12.23 0.35
C ARG A 213 24.71 -13.57 -0.23
N ILE A 214 24.19 -13.89 -1.41
CA ILE A 214 24.57 -15.09 -2.15
C ILE A 214 25.22 -14.65 -3.45
N GLY A 215 26.42 -15.17 -3.73
CA GLY A 215 27.17 -14.91 -4.95
C GLY A 215 26.49 -15.43 -6.21
N LYS A 216 27.24 -15.40 -7.31
CA LYS A 216 26.84 -15.95 -8.62
C LYS A 216 27.11 -17.44 -8.68
N HIS A 217 26.46 -18.13 -9.62
CA HIS A 217 26.71 -19.54 -9.92
C HIS A 217 26.63 -20.47 -8.70
N CYS A 218 25.89 -20.08 -7.65
CA CYS A 218 25.72 -20.89 -6.45
C CYS A 218 24.63 -21.95 -6.69
N ARG A 219 24.63 -23.00 -5.86
CA ARG A 219 23.51 -23.93 -5.72
C ARG A 219 23.04 -23.95 -4.28
N VAL A 220 21.82 -23.48 -4.03
CA VAL A 220 21.25 -23.42 -2.68
C VAL A 220 20.00 -24.27 -2.61
N GLY A 221 19.98 -25.24 -1.71
CA GLY A 221 18.88 -26.17 -1.54
C GLY A 221 19.05 -27.48 -2.33
N PRO A 222 17.98 -28.31 -2.38
CA PRO A 222 16.68 -28.12 -1.72
C PRO A 222 16.78 -28.18 -0.18
N LEU A 223 15.69 -27.78 0.51
CA LEU A 223 15.55 -27.85 1.97
C LEU A 223 16.61 -27.07 2.76
N ALA A 224 17.25 -26.07 2.14
CA ALA A 224 18.24 -25.25 2.81
C ALA A 224 17.58 -24.16 3.67
N HIS A 225 18.18 -23.89 4.83
CA HIS A 225 17.81 -22.79 5.72
C HIS A 225 19.01 -21.88 5.96
N LEU A 226 19.02 -20.71 5.32
CA LEU A 226 20.06 -19.71 5.52
C LEU A 226 19.60 -18.66 6.53
N ARG A 227 20.48 -18.34 7.48
CA ARG A 227 20.20 -17.39 8.57
C ARG A 227 20.51 -15.94 8.15
N PRO A 228 19.94 -14.94 8.85
CA PRO A 228 20.40 -13.56 8.73
C PRO A 228 21.92 -13.46 8.90
N GLY A 229 22.56 -12.67 8.04
CA GLY A 229 24.00 -12.46 7.98
C GLY A 229 24.77 -13.47 7.14
N THR A 230 24.11 -14.48 6.54
CA THR A 230 24.80 -15.47 5.71
C THR A 230 25.43 -14.82 4.48
N VAL A 231 26.69 -15.14 4.22
CA VAL A 231 27.43 -14.74 3.01
C VAL A 231 27.95 -15.99 2.32
N LEU A 232 27.50 -16.22 1.09
CA LEU A 232 28.04 -17.25 0.20
C LEU A 232 28.80 -16.54 -0.93
N GLU A 233 30.06 -16.90 -1.12
CA GLU A 233 30.86 -16.43 -2.26
C GLU A 233 30.42 -17.14 -3.56
N ASP A 234 30.95 -16.70 -4.69
CA ASP A 234 30.62 -17.27 -6.00
C ASP A 234 30.93 -18.78 -6.08
N GLY A 235 30.03 -19.55 -6.70
CA GLY A 235 30.20 -20.99 -6.94
C GLY A 235 30.00 -21.89 -5.71
N VAL A 236 29.52 -21.34 -4.60
CA VAL A 236 29.27 -22.13 -3.37
C VAL A 236 28.02 -23.01 -3.54
N GLU A 237 28.10 -24.23 -3.01
CA GLU A 237 26.98 -25.16 -2.93
C GLU A 237 26.57 -25.39 -1.46
N VAL A 238 25.27 -25.30 -1.16
CA VAL A 238 24.70 -25.52 0.18
C VAL A 238 23.38 -26.28 0.02
N GLY A 239 23.20 -27.37 0.77
CA GLY A 239 21.96 -28.15 0.78
C GLY A 239 21.94 -29.20 1.88
N ALA A 240 20.86 -29.96 1.99
CA ALA A 240 20.67 -30.93 3.09
C ALA A 240 21.73 -32.05 3.14
N PHE A 241 22.40 -32.35 2.03
CA PHE A 241 23.40 -33.43 1.92
C PHE A 241 24.60 -33.03 1.05
N VAL A 242 24.98 -31.75 1.08
CA VAL A 242 26.13 -31.20 0.34
C VAL A 242 27.36 -31.17 1.24
#